data_AF-A0A7V6KVJ4-F1
#
_entry.id   AF-A0A7V6KVJ4-F1
#
_cell.length_a   1.000
_cell.length_b   1.000
_cell.length_c   1.000
_cell.angle_alpha   90.00
_cell.angle_beta   90.00
_cell.angle_gamma   90.00
#
_symmetry.space_group_name_H-M   'P 1'
#
loop_
_entity.id
_entity.type
_entity.pdbx_description
1 polymer ?
#
loop_
_entity_poly.entity_id
_entity_poly.type
_entity_poly.pdbx_seq_one_letter_code
_entity_poly.pdbx_strand_id
1 'polypeptide(L)'
;MKPDALKHAMYYGLFLGVIFSLNFFLTTFKSVPLSILNSLVTCAIPFISYWLTVDCRKKVCEDVMTYGAALWYGIQLFFYASLISAAFKFIYFSFINPDFLKGLIHESLRLLDEMNLKSFATAEQMQELLTPMNLSLQYIWINVLIGIFVSFITAAFAKKSAPPIENNDTNTIQPNN
;
A
#
# COMPACT_ATOMS: atom_id res chain seq x y z
N MET A 1 -2.97 -19.42 0.50
CA MET A 1 -2.09 -18.74 1.48
C MET A 1 -2.51 -19.19 2.87
N LYS A 2 -1.57 -19.55 3.76
CA LYS A 2 -1.92 -20.05 5.11
C LYS A 2 -2.71 -18.96 5.88
N PRO A 3 -3.72 -19.32 6.68
CA PRO A 3 -4.53 -18.34 7.43
C PRO A 3 -3.70 -17.46 8.38
N ASP A 4 -2.54 -17.92 8.82
CA ASP A 4 -1.66 -17.14 9.70
C ASP A 4 -0.93 -16.00 8.97
N ALA A 5 -0.71 -16.14 7.65
CA ALA A 5 -0.14 -15.07 6.84
C ALA A 5 -1.13 -13.92 6.63
N LEU A 6 -2.44 -14.23 6.59
CA LEU A 6 -3.51 -13.22 6.57
C LEU A 6 -3.57 -12.43 7.88
N LYS A 7 -3.51 -13.12 9.02
CA LYS A 7 -3.47 -12.44 10.34
C LYS A 7 -2.27 -11.51 10.45
N HIS A 8 -1.11 -11.97 9.97
CA HIS A 8 0.11 -11.17 9.91
C HIS A 8 -0.07 -9.95 8.99
N ALA A 9 -0.60 -10.13 7.77
CA ALA A 9 -0.88 -9.03 6.85
C ALA A 9 -1.87 -8.01 7.44
N MET A 10 -2.88 -8.45 8.19
CA MET A 10 -3.85 -7.56 8.81
C MET A 10 -3.23 -6.72 9.93
N TYR A 11 -2.44 -7.34 10.81
CA TYR A 11 -1.79 -6.65 11.93
C TYR A 11 -0.77 -5.61 11.45
N TYR A 12 0.11 -6.01 10.53
CA TYR A 12 1.12 -5.10 9.97
C TYR A 12 0.52 -4.13 8.95
N GLY A 13 -0.58 -4.50 8.29
CA GLY A 13 -1.34 -3.61 7.42
C GLY A 13 -1.98 -2.47 8.21
N LEU A 14 -2.48 -2.74 9.42
CA LEU A 14 -2.97 -1.71 10.32
C LEU A 14 -1.86 -0.71 10.71
N PHE A 15 -0.67 -1.22 11.07
CA PHE A 15 0.49 -0.37 11.35
C PHE A 15 0.90 0.48 10.14
N LEU A 16 0.94 -0.12 8.94
CA LEU A 16 1.23 0.59 7.70
C LEU A 16 0.15 1.62 7.36
N GLY A 17 -1.12 1.35 7.69
CA GLY A 17 -2.23 2.29 7.54
C GLY A 17 -2.11 3.52 8.44
N VAL A 18 -1.57 3.36 9.65
CA VAL A 18 -1.24 4.49 10.52
C VAL A 18 -0.11 5.33 9.90
N ILE A 19 0.91 4.70 9.33
CA ILE A 19 1.98 5.40 8.61
C ILE A 19 1.42 6.18 7.41
N PHE A 20 0.50 5.58 6.65
CA PHE A 20 -0.16 6.24 5.51
C PHE A 20 -1.00 7.45 5.96
N SER A 21 -1.67 7.32 7.09
CA SER A 21 -2.45 8.41 7.69
C SER A 21 -1.55 9.56 8.14
N LEU A 22 -0.42 9.23 8.78
CA LEU A 22 0.59 10.20 9.19
C LEU A 22 1.22 10.90 7.99
N ASN A 23 1.59 10.15 6.95
CA ASN A 23 2.13 10.69 5.70
C ASN A 23 1.16 11.69 5.05
N PHE A 24 -0.12 11.33 4.96
CA PHE A 24 -1.15 12.24 4.48
C PHE A 24 -1.26 13.51 5.35
N PHE A 25 -1.26 13.34 6.68
CA PHE A 25 -1.33 14.47 7.60
C PHE A 25 -0.12 15.42 7.44
N LEU A 26 1.09 14.87 7.30
CA LEU A 26 2.30 15.64 7.03
C LEU A 26 2.22 16.42 5.70
N THR A 27 1.62 15.82 4.68
CA THR A 27 1.41 16.46 3.36
C THR A 27 0.51 17.69 3.43
N THR A 28 -0.38 17.77 4.42
CA THR A 28 -1.24 18.94 4.62
C THR A 28 -0.44 20.18 5.03
N PHE A 29 0.69 20.01 5.73
CA PHE A 29 1.50 21.15 6.16
C PHE A 29 2.38 21.65 5.00
N LYS A 30 2.14 22.89 4.57
CA LYS A 30 2.92 23.55 3.50
C LYS A 30 4.32 24.04 3.93
N SER A 31 4.83 23.60 5.08
CA SER A 31 6.14 24.00 5.58
C SER A 31 7.27 23.13 5.02
N VAL A 32 8.36 23.76 4.57
CA VAL A 32 9.52 23.09 3.93
C VAL A 32 10.10 21.95 4.77
N PRO A 33 10.33 22.08 6.09
CA PRO A 33 10.89 20.99 6.89
C PRO A 33 9.99 19.75 6.95
N LEU A 34 8.67 19.94 6.99
CA LEU A 34 7.70 18.84 7.05
C LEU A 34 7.56 18.14 5.69
N SER A 35 7.76 18.86 4.58
CA SER A 35 7.78 18.26 3.24
C SER A 35 8.93 17.27 3.08
N ILE A 36 10.13 17.61 3.58
CA ILE A 36 11.28 16.69 3.56
C ILE A 36 10.97 15.43 4.39
N LEU A 37 10.38 15.61 5.58
CA LEU A 37 9.96 14.49 6.41
C LEU A 37 8.92 13.61 5.70
N ASN A 38 7.94 14.22 5.03
CA ASN A 38 6.94 13.52 4.25
C ASN A 38 7.57 12.67 3.15
N SER A 39 8.49 13.24 2.36
CA SER A 39 9.23 12.50 1.32
C SER A 39 10.02 11.33 1.91
N LEU A 40 10.65 11.51 3.08
CA LEU A 40 11.37 10.44 3.76
C LEU A 40 10.44 9.29 4.17
N VAL A 41 9.26 9.61 4.72
CA VAL A 41 8.22 8.60 5.04
C VAL A 41 7.75 7.88 3.78
N THR A 42 7.48 8.61 2.70
CA THR A 42 7.07 8.03 1.41
C THR A 42 8.12 7.06 0.87
N CYS A 43 9.41 7.45 0.93
CA CYS A 43 10.51 6.58 0.55
C CYS A 43 10.63 5.36 1.46
N ALA A 44 10.30 5.46 2.76
CA ALA A 44 10.39 4.35 3.71
C ALA A 44 9.32 3.26 3.46
N ILE A 45 8.15 3.60 2.93
CA ILE A 45 7.04 2.66 2.67
C ILE A 45 7.48 1.39 1.90
N PRO A 46 8.15 1.47 0.73
CA PRO A 46 8.58 0.28 0.01
C PRO A 46 9.62 -0.55 0.78
N PHE A 47 10.52 0.08 1.55
CA PHE A 47 11.49 -0.64 2.39
C PHE A 47 10.79 -1.41 3.51
N ILE A 48 9.82 -0.78 4.17
CA ILE A 48 9.00 -1.42 5.23
C ILE A 48 8.20 -2.58 4.62
N SER A 49 7.55 -2.36 3.48
CA SER A 49 6.79 -3.40 2.77
C SER A 49 7.66 -4.60 2.40
N TYR A 50 8.88 -4.37 1.90
CA TYR A 50 9.83 -5.43 1.62
C TYR A 50 10.20 -6.20 2.89
N TRP A 51 10.56 -5.49 3.95
CA TRP A 51 10.96 -6.08 5.22
C TRP A 51 9.85 -6.95 5.83
N LEU A 52 8.60 -6.47 5.80
CA LEU A 52 7.42 -7.23 6.24
C LEU A 52 7.18 -8.48 5.39
N THR A 53 7.37 -8.40 4.08
CA THR A 53 7.24 -9.56 3.18
C THR A 53 8.29 -10.63 3.52
N VAL A 54 9.53 -10.21 3.81
CA VAL A 54 10.60 -11.12 4.26
C VAL A 54 10.33 -11.68 5.66
N ASP A 55 9.80 -10.89 6.59
CA ASP A 55 9.44 -11.34 7.93
C ASP A 55 8.32 -12.39 7.88
N CYS A 56 7.29 -12.15 7.08
CA CYS A 56 6.21 -13.09 6.83
C CYS A 56 6.75 -14.40 6.24
N ARG A 57 7.68 -14.32 5.27
CA ARG A 57 8.32 -15.50 4.69
C ARG A 57 9.02 -16.33 5.77
N LYS A 58 9.85 -15.70 6.60
CA LYS A 58 10.64 -16.42 7.63
C LYS A 58 9.79 -17.01 8.75
N LYS A 59 8.82 -16.24 9.26
CA LYS A 59 8.03 -16.63 10.45
C LYS A 59 6.83 -17.51 10.14
N VAL A 60 6.22 -17.35 8.95
CA VAL A 60 4.93 -18.00 8.63
C VAL A 60 5.06 -19.04 7.53
N CYS A 61 5.97 -18.82 6.57
CA CYS A 61 6.12 -19.69 5.41
C CYS A 61 7.39 -20.58 5.46
N GLU A 62 7.98 -20.79 6.65
CA GLU A 62 9.15 -21.67 6.83
C GLU A 62 10.32 -21.31 5.88
N ASP A 63 10.50 -20.00 5.63
CA ASP A 63 11.49 -19.41 4.71
C ASP A 63 11.32 -19.77 3.22
N VAL A 64 10.20 -20.38 2.83
CA VAL A 64 9.85 -20.68 1.44
C VAL A 64 8.65 -19.87 1.01
N MET A 65 8.79 -19.03 -0.01
CA MET A 65 7.68 -18.22 -0.53
C MET A 65 7.76 -18.09 -2.05
N THR A 66 6.68 -18.50 -2.70
CA THR A 66 6.51 -18.34 -4.14
C THR A 66 6.23 -16.88 -4.48
N TYR A 67 6.57 -16.48 -5.70
CA TYR A 67 6.35 -15.11 -6.18
C TYR A 67 4.89 -14.66 -6.05
N GLY A 68 3.94 -15.51 -6.47
CA GLY A 68 2.51 -15.21 -6.36
C GLY A 68 2.03 -15.07 -4.92
N ALA A 69 2.58 -15.84 -3.98
CA ALA A 69 2.24 -15.71 -2.56
C ALA A 69 2.77 -14.40 -1.97
N ALA A 70 4.00 -13.98 -2.32
CA ALA A 70 4.58 -12.71 -1.89
C ALA A 70 3.80 -11.52 -2.45
N LEU A 71 3.42 -11.60 -3.73
CA LEU A 71 2.62 -10.57 -4.39
C LEU A 71 1.24 -10.46 -3.76
N TRP A 72 0.54 -11.59 -3.53
CA TRP A 72 -0.78 -11.59 -2.88
C TRP A 72 -0.72 -11.05 -1.44
N TYR A 73 0.31 -11.43 -0.68
CA TYR A 73 0.54 -10.88 0.66
C TYR A 73 0.70 -9.36 0.64
N GLY A 74 1.53 -8.84 -0.28
CA GLY A 74 1.75 -7.40 -0.43
C GLY A 74 0.45 -6.65 -0.77
N ILE A 75 -0.33 -7.15 -1.74
CA ILE A 75 -1.63 -6.55 -2.09
C ILE A 75 -2.55 -6.48 -0.87
N GLN A 76 -2.65 -7.57 -0.10
CA GLN A 76 -3.50 -7.60 1.09
C GLN A 76 -2.99 -6.64 2.18
N LEU A 77 -1.67 -6.56 2.38
CA LEU A 77 -1.05 -5.63 3.31
C LEU A 77 -1.43 -4.17 2.98
N PHE A 78 -1.28 -3.77 1.71
CA PHE A 78 -1.65 -2.42 1.26
C PHE A 78 -3.15 -2.17 1.26
N PHE A 79 -3.97 -3.20 1.02
CA PHE A 79 -5.41 -3.12 1.13
C PHE A 79 -5.86 -2.82 2.57
N TYR A 80 -5.33 -3.53 3.57
CA TYR A 80 -5.65 -3.22 4.97
C TYR A 80 -5.13 -1.84 5.39
N ALA A 81 -3.93 -1.48 4.95
CA ALA A 81 -3.38 -0.14 5.19
C ALA A 81 -4.24 0.97 4.60
N SER A 82 -4.76 0.76 3.39
CA SER A 82 -5.57 1.75 2.69
C SER A 82 -6.94 1.95 3.33
N LEU A 83 -7.57 0.90 3.88
CA LEU A 83 -8.82 1.03 4.65
C LEU A 83 -8.65 1.94 5.86
N ILE A 84 -7.63 1.69 6.68
CA ILE A 84 -7.36 2.49 7.88
C ILE A 84 -7.04 3.94 7.49
N SER A 85 -6.22 4.12 6.45
CA SER A 85 -5.87 5.45 5.98
C SER A 85 -7.06 6.21 5.37
N ALA A 86 -7.97 5.52 4.68
CA ALA A 86 -9.17 6.13 4.13
C ALA A 86 -10.16 6.53 5.22
N ALA A 87 -10.32 5.71 6.26
CA ALA A 87 -11.13 6.08 7.42
C ALA A 87 -10.59 7.35 8.10
N PHE A 88 -9.27 7.45 8.28
CA PHE A 88 -8.65 8.67 8.82
C PHE A 88 -8.88 9.88 7.91
N LYS A 89 -8.66 9.73 6.59
CA LYS A 89 -8.89 10.81 5.61
C LYS A 89 -10.35 11.27 5.60
N PHE A 90 -11.30 10.35 5.70
CA PHE A 90 -12.72 10.67 5.77
C PHE A 90 -13.05 11.53 6.99
N ILE A 91 -12.52 11.17 8.16
CA ILE A 91 -12.66 11.96 9.39
C ILE A 91 -12.01 13.33 9.21
N TYR A 92 -10.83 13.36 8.59
CA TYR A 92 -10.09 14.59 8.34
C TYR A 92 -10.87 15.56 7.43
N PHE A 93 -11.37 15.09 6.29
CA PHE A 93 -12.14 15.91 5.34
C PHE A 93 -13.52 16.30 5.86
N SER A 94 -14.14 15.48 6.71
CA SER A 94 -15.50 15.74 7.20
C SER A 94 -15.52 16.63 8.45
N PHE A 95 -14.56 16.47 9.37
CA PHE A 95 -14.61 17.10 10.70
C PHE A 95 -13.42 18.00 11.03
N ILE A 96 -12.22 17.69 10.53
CA ILE A 96 -11.00 18.42 10.92
C ILE A 96 -10.79 19.62 10.00
N ASN A 97 -10.88 19.43 8.68
CA ASN A 97 -10.64 20.48 7.70
C ASN A 97 -11.53 20.31 6.46
N PRO A 98 -12.81 20.71 6.54
CA PRO A 98 -13.73 20.67 5.39
C PRO A 98 -13.35 21.67 4.29
N ASP A 99 -12.63 22.74 4.62
CA ASP A 99 -12.16 23.73 3.64
C ASP A 99 -11.03 23.20 2.76
N PHE A 100 -10.35 22.12 3.17
CA PHE A 100 -9.36 21.44 2.35
C PHE A 100 -9.92 21.04 0.98
N LEU A 101 -11.16 20.54 0.93
CA LEU A 101 -11.81 20.15 -0.32
C LEU A 101 -12.07 21.34 -1.24
N LYS A 102 -12.50 22.47 -0.67
CA LYS A 102 -12.68 23.72 -1.43
C LYS A 102 -11.35 24.18 -2.03
N GLY A 103 -10.28 24.12 -1.24
CA GLY A 103 -8.92 24.41 -1.71
C GLY A 103 -8.51 23.52 -2.89
N LEU A 104 -8.76 22.21 -2.80
CA LEU A 104 -8.49 21.26 -3.87
C LEU A 104 -9.29 21.55 -5.15
N ILE A 105 -10.57 21.91 -5.02
CA ILE A 105 -11.43 22.27 -6.16
C ILE A 105 -10.88 23.53 -6.83
N HIS A 106 -10.57 24.57 -6.06
CA HIS A 106 -10.02 25.82 -6.60
C HIS A 106 -8.68 25.60 -7.30
N GLU A 107 -7.79 24.80 -6.71
CA GLU A 107 -6.50 24.48 -7.32
C GLU A 107 -6.69 23.66 -8.60
N SER A 108 -7.60 22.68 -8.59
CA SER A 108 -7.92 21.86 -9.77
C SER A 108 -8.47 22.71 -10.91
N LEU A 109 -9.41 23.62 -10.64
CA LEU A 109 -9.95 24.56 -11.63
C LEU A 109 -8.87 25.51 -12.16
N ARG A 110 -7.97 25.99 -11.29
CA ARG A 110 -6.83 26.82 -11.71
C ARG A 110 -5.93 26.07 -12.68
N LEU A 111 -5.61 24.81 -12.40
CA LEU A 111 -4.80 23.97 -13.30
C LEU A 111 -5.50 23.72 -14.64
N LEU A 112 -6.81 23.48 -14.64
CA LEU A 112 -7.58 23.36 -15.88
C LEU A 112 -7.56 24.65 -16.70
N ASP A 113 -7.62 25.81 -16.04
CA ASP A 113 -7.51 27.12 -16.69
C ASP A 113 -6.11 27.33 -17.30
N GLU A 114 -5.06 27.03 -16.54
CA GLU A 114 -3.67 27.10 -17.00
C GLU A 114 -3.41 26.19 -18.22
N MET A 115 -4.10 25.04 -18.30
CA MET A 115 -4.02 24.12 -19.42
C MET A 115 -5.01 24.43 -20.57
N ASN A 116 -5.82 25.49 -20.45
CA ASN A 116 -6.87 25.86 -21.41
C ASN A 116 -7.94 24.76 -21.62
N LEU A 117 -8.21 23.98 -20.56
CA LEU A 117 -9.14 22.83 -20.52
C LEU A 117 -10.40 23.12 -19.69
N LYS A 118 -10.80 24.39 -19.55
CA LYS A 118 -11.96 24.80 -18.72
C LYS A 118 -13.27 24.08 -19.07
N SER A 119 -13.44 23.58 -20.29
CA SER A 119 -14.63 22.82 -20.70
C SER A 119 -14.70 21.40 -20.14
N PHE A 120 -13.62 20.86 -19.56
CA PHE A 120 -13.56 19.47 -19.11
C PHE A 120 -14.28 19.24 -17.77
N ALA A 121 -14.34 20.25 -16.90
CA ALA A 121 -15.02 20.14 -15.63
C ALA A 121 -15.42 21.52 -15.09
N THR A 122 -16.66 21.66 -14.65
CA THR A 122 -17.15 22.85 -13.95
C THR A 122 -16.89 22.75 -12.45
N ALA A 123 -16.96 23.89 -11.75
CA ALA A 123 -16.85 23.92 -10.30
C ALA A 123 -17.93 23.07 -9.61
N GLU A 124 -19.15 23.06 -10.13
CA GLU A 124 -20.27 22.27 -9.62
C GLU A 124 -20.00 20.77 -9.77
N GLN A 125 -19.55 20.33 -10.95
CA GLN A 125 -19.17 18.94 -11.19
C GLN A 125 -18.04 18.49 -10.25
N MET A 126 -17.04 19.36 -10.02
CA MET A 126 -15.97 19.05 -9.08
C MET A 126 -16.47 18.97 -7.63
N GLN A 127 -17.44 19.77 -7.22
CA GLN A 127 -18.03 19.70 -5.88
C GLN A 127 -18.80 18.40 -5.65
N GLU A 128 -19.53 17.92 -6.65
CA GLU A 128 -20.22 16.62 -6.58
C GLU A 128 -19.25 15.44 -6.52
N LEU A 129 -18.12 15.53 -7.23
CA LEU A 129 -17.12 14.47 -7.28
C LEU A 129 -16.16 14.48 -6.08
N LEU A 130 -15.76 15.65 -5.59
CA LEU A 130 -14.81 15.82 -4.48
C LEU A 130 -15.51 15.92 -3.12
N THR A 131 -16.41 14.98 -2.86
CA THR A 131 -17.01 14.82 -1.53
C THR A 131 -16.03 14.10 -0.57
N PRO A 132 -16.12 14.32 0.75
CA PRO A 132 -15.27 13.64 1.73
C PRO A 132 -15.28 12.11 1.58
N MET A 133 -16.47 11.55 1.32
CA MET A 133 -16.66 10.12 1.09
C MET A 133 -15.96 9.66 -0.19
N ASN A 134 -16.27 10.30 -1.32
CA ASN A 134 -15.78 9.87 -2.63
C ASN A 134 -14.25 10.01 -2.73
N LEU A 135 -13.69 11.10 -2.20
CA LEU A 135 -12.25 11.31 -2.15
C LEU A 135 -11.55 10.25 -1.29
N SER A 136 -12.10 9.94 -0.10
CA SER A 136 -11.52 8.92 0.78
C SER A 136 -11.54 7.53 0.15
N LEU A 137 -12.64 7.17 -0.52
CA LEU A 137 -12.76 5.91 -1.28
C LEU A 137 -11.79 5.87 -2.46
N GLN A 138 -11.62 6.97 -3.18
CA GLN A 138 -10.65 7.06 -4.28
C GLN A 138 -9.21 6.80 -3.78
N TYR A 139 -8.86 7.29 -2.59
CA TYR A 139 -7.56 7.00 -1.96
C TYR A 139 -7.37 5.52 -1.64
N ILE A 140 -8.41 4.75 -1.37
CA ILE A 140 -8.29 3.28 -1.21
C ILE A 140 -7.76 2.68 -2.50
N TRP A 141 -8.39 3.01 -3.62
CA TRP A 141 -8.01 2.49 -4.94
C TRP A 141 -6.59 2.90 -5.34
N ILE A 142 -6.24 4.18 -5.18
CA ILE A 142 -4.91 4.69 -5.47
C ILE A 142 -3.85 3.96 -4.63
N ASN A 143 -4.09 3.82 -3.31
CA ASN A 143 -3.15 3.16 -2.41
C ASN A 143 -2.98 1.67 -2.72
N VAL A 144 -4.06 0.97 -3.06
CA VAL A 144 -3.99 -0.44 -3.47
C VAL A 144 -3.24 -0.58 -4.79
N LEU A 145 -3.48 0.31 -5.76
CA LEU A 145 -2.80 0.28 -7.04
C LEU A 145 -1.29 0.51 -6.89
N ILE A 146 -0.89 1.52 -6.10
CA ILE A 146 0.52 1.74 -5.74
C ILE A 146 1.08 0.51 -5.02
N GLY A 147 0.31 -0.04 -4.08
CA GLY A 147 0.65 -1.25 -3.36
C GLY A 147 0.90 -2.45 -4.27
N ILE A 148 0.12 -2.61 -5.34
CA ILE A 148 0.33 -3.64 -6.36
C ILE A 148 1.69 -3.43 -7.03
N PHE A 149 2.00 -2.23 -7.53
CA PHE A 149 3.29 -1.95 -8.16
C PHE A 149 4.48 -2.20 -7.24
N VAL A 150 4.38 -1.76 -5.97
CA VAL A 150 5.40 -2.01 -4.95
C VAL A 150 5.50 -3.52 -4.66
N SER A 151 4.38 -4.23 -4.63
CA SER A 151 4.35 -5.68 -4.40
C SER A 151 5.00 -6.46 -5.54
N PHE A 152 4.86 -6.03 -6.79
CA PHE A 152 5.58 -6.63 -7.92
C PHE A 152 7.10 -6.55 -7.71
N ILE A 153 7.61 -5.38 -7.35
CA ILE A 153 9.03 -5.15 -7.12
C ILE A 153 9.50 -5.98 -5.92
N THR A 154 8.83 -5.84 -4.78
CA THR A 154 9.22 -6.50 -3.53
C THR A 154 9.09 -8.02 -3.57
N ALA A 155 8.09 -8.57 -4.28
CA ALA A 155 7.91 -10.00 -4.47
C ALA A 155 9.06 -10.61 -5.31
N ALA A 156 9.60 -9.87 -6.28
CA ALA A 156 10.74 -10.33 -7.07
C ALA A 156 11.99 -10.57 -6.19
N PHE A 157 12.24 -9.66 -5.23
CA PHE A 157 13.36 -9.77 -4.30
C PHE A 157 13.09 -10.68 -3.09
N ALA A 158 11.83 -10.87 -2.71
CA ALA A 158 11.44 -11.70 -1.57
C ALA A 158 11.26 -13.18 -1.92
N LYS A 159 11.22 -13.54 -3.22
CA LYS A 159 11.10 -14.94 -3.67
C LYS A 159 12.27 -15.77 -3.15
N LYS A 160 11.97 -16.88 -2.48
CA LYS A 160 12.95 -17.92 -2.14
C LYS A 160 12.30 -19.29 -2.36
N SER A 161 12.89 -20.07 -3.27
CA SER A 161 12.47 -21.45 -3.54
C SER A 161 12.94 -22.36 -2.42
N ALA A 162 12.17 -23.40 -2.10
CA ALA A 162 12.63 -24.48 -1.23
C ALA A 162 13.90 -25.12 -1.83
N PRO A 163 14.85 -25.58 -1.00
CA PRO A 163 15.95 -26.40 -1.50
C PRO A 163 15.38 -27.64 -2.22
N PRO A 164 16.06 -28.15 -3.27
CA PRO A 164 15.64 -29.39 -3.92
C PRO A 164 15.51 -30.49 -2.88
N ILE A 165 14.43 -31.26 -2.94
CA ILE A 165 14.30 -32.48 -2.14
C ILE A 165 15.36 -33.44 -2.69
N GLU A 166 16.42 -33.67 -1.92
CA GLU A 166 17.37 -34.73 -2.20
C GLU A 166 16.62 -36.05 -2.02
N ASN A 167 16.14 -36.62 -3.13
CA ASN A 167 15.62 -37.99 -3.15
C ASN A 167 16.78 -38.91 -2.78
N ASN A 168 16.93 -39.20 -1.50
CA ASN A 168 17.76 -40.28 -1.03
C ASN A 168 16.97 -41.58 -1.27
N ASP A 169 16.84 -41.95 -2.55
CA ASP A 169 16.42 -43.27 -2.94
C ASP A 169 17.53 -44.22 -2.51
N THR A 170 17.32 -44.80 -1.34
CA THR A 170 17.95 -46.01 -0.84
C THR A 170 18.14 -47.01 -1.98
N ASN A 171 19.34 -47.00 -2.57
CA ASN A 171 19.90 -48.15 -3.27
C ASN A 171 20.14 -49.24 -2.22
N THR A 172 19.07 -49.92 -1.79
CA THR A 172 19.19 -51.27 -1.23
C THR A 172 19.54 -52.20 -2.38
N ILE A 173 20.82 -52.20 -2.73
CA ILE A 173 21.43 -53.27 -3.50
C ILE A 173 21.31 -54.52 -2.64
N GLN A 174 20.42 -55.42 -3.05
CA GLN A 174 20.43 -56.82 -2.63
C GLN A 174 21.80 -57.42 -3.01
N PRO A 175 22.61 -57.95 -2.07
CA PRO A 175 23.63 -58.90 -2.42
C PRO A 175 23.00 -60.29 -2.42
N ASN A 176 22.88 -60.83 -3.63
CA ASN A 176 22.85 -62.26 -3.90
C ASN A 176 24.00 -62.96 -3.16
N ASN A 177 23.68 -63.85 -2.22
CA ASN A 177 24.44 -65.08 -1.94
C ASN A 177 23.62 -66.07 -1.11
#